data_AF-A0A6B1EU03-F1
#
_entry.id   AF-A0A6B1EU03-F1
#
_cell.length_a   1.000
_cell.length_b   1.000
_cell.length_c   1.000
_cell.angle_alpha   90.00
_cell.angle_beta   90.00
_cell.angle_gamma   90.00
#
_symmetry.space_group_name_H-M   'P 1'
#
loop_
_entity.id
_entity.type
_entity.pdbx_description
1 polymer ?
#
loop_
_entity_poly.entity_id
_entity_poly.type
_entity_poly.pdbx_seq_one_letter_code
_entity_poly.pdbx_strand_id
1 'polypeptide(L)' 'MKNPVKWMLYCLLVLLLLLHNDFWFWKTPQLVLGMPIGLLYHIGYCLVATLLMAAFVKARGDWGEK' A
#
# COMPACT_ATOMS: atom_id res chain seq x y z
N MET A 1 -3.97 9.88 23.66
CA MET A 1 -3.36 9.75 22.32
C MET A 1 -4.36 10.32 21.31
N LYS A 2 -4.13 11.55 20.85
CA LYS A 2 -5.11 12.35 20.10
C LYS A 2 -5.20 11.88 18.65
N ASN A 3 -6.14 10.99 18.29
CA ASN A 3 -6.45 10.48 16.93
C ASN A 3 -5.79 9.12 16.59
N PRO A 4 -6.36 7.98 17.06
CA PRO A 4 -5.83 6.64 16.77
C PRO A 4 -5.80 6.32 15.26
N VAL A 5 -6.75 6.85 14.49
CA VAL A 5 -6.85 6.64 13.03
C VAL A 5 -5.63 7.20 12.29
N LYS A 6 -5.13 8.38 12.68
CA LYS A 6 -3.95 9.00 12.05
C LYS A 6 -2.71 8.12 12.26
N TRP A 7 -2.50 7.65 13.48
CA TRP A 7 -1.42 6.74 13.81
C TRP A 7 -1.53 5.42 13.04
N MET A 8 -2.73 4.86 12.91
CA MET A 8 -2.95 3.66 12.11
C MET A 8 -2.53 3.86 10.65
N LEU A 9 -2.89 4.99 10.03
CA LEU A 9 -2.51 5.30 8.65
C LEU A 9 -0.99 5.47 8.49
N TYR A 10 -0.32 6.12 9.44
CA TYR A 10 1.15 6.23 9.43
C TYR A 10 1.83 4.87 9.61
N CYS A 11 1.32 4.02 10.50
CA CYS A 11 1.81 2.64 10.64
C CYS A 11 1.62 1.85 9.35
N LEU A 12 0.47 1.99 8.68
CA LEU A 12 0.20 1.33 7.40
C LEU A 12 1.14 1.83 6.29
N LEU A 13 1.48 3.12 6.30
CA LEU A 13 2.44 3.73 5.36
C LEU A 13 3.84 3.12 5.53
N VAL A 14 4.32 3.04 6.77
CA VAL A 14 5.62 2.42 7.08
C VAL A 14 5.63 0.94 6.69
N LEU A 15 4.53 0.24 6.96
CA LEU A 15 4.40 -1.18 6.58
C LEU A 15 4.42 -1.35 5.06
N LEU A 16 3.73 -0.49 4.30
CA LEU A 16 3.81 -0.49 2.84
C LEU A 16 5.23 -0.23 2.36
N LEU A 17 5.93 0.76 2.94
CA LEU A 17 7.31 1.08 2.59
C LEU A 17 8.24 -0.13 2.79
N LEU A 18 8.05 -0.90 3.86
CA LEU A 18 8.79 -2.14 4.07
C LEU A 18 8.44 -3.20 3.03
N LEU A 19 7.14 -3.40 2.77
CA LEU A 19 6.63 -4.33 1.75
C LEU A 19 7.10 -3.99 0.32
N HIS A 20 7.39 -2.72 0.05
CA HIS A 20 7.88 -2.27 -1.25
C HIS A 20 9.25 -2.85 -1.62
N ASN A 21 10.05 -3.22 -0.61
CA ASN A 21 11.38 -3.78 -0.88
C ASN A 21 11.34 -5.14 -1.59
N ASP A 22 10.16 -5.77 -1.67
CA ASP A 22 9.91 -6.97 -2.49
C ASP A 22 10.89 -8.14 -2.23
N PHE A 23 11.39 -8.28 -1.00
CA PHE A 23 12.38 -9.32 -0.67
C PHE A 23 11.82 -10.74 -0.77
N TRP A 24 10.50 -10.91 -0.74
CA TRP A 24 9.83 -12.21 -0.69
C TRP A 24 9.74 -12.92 -2.06
N PHE A 25 9.52 -12.18 -3.14
CA PHE A 25 9.32 -12.75 -4.47
C PHE A 25 10.57 -12.69 -5.36
N TRP A 26 11.69 -12.19 -4.82
CA TRP A 26 12.91 -11.96 -5.58
C TRP A 26 13.56 -13.23 -6.16
N LYS A 27 13.39 -14.38 -5.48
CA LYS A 27 13.95 -15.68 -5.89
C LYS A 27 12.93 -16.55 -6.61
N THR A 28 11.71 -16.08 -6.82
CA THR A 28 10.56 -16.94 -7.11
C THR A 28 10.18 -16.86 -8.58
N PRO A 29 10.55 -17.84 -9.43
CA PRO A 29 10.27 -17.81 -10.87
C PRO A 29 8.84 -18.24 -11.22
N GLN A 30 7.92 -18.23 -10.25
CA GLN A 30 6.55 -18.69 -10.45
C GLN A 30 5.82 -17.72 -11.39
N LEU A 31 5.30 -18.27 -12.48
CA LEU A 31 4.46 -17.56 -13.44
C LEU A 31 2.99 -17.79 -13.06
N VAL A 32 2.26 -16.71 -12.84
CA VAL A 32 0.81 -16.72 -12.58
C VAL A 32 0.14 -15.91 -13.69
N LEU A 33 -0.83 -16.53 -14.36
CA LEU A 33 -1.51 -15.94 -15.54
C LEU A 33 -0.53 -15.51 -16.67
N GLY A 34 0.62 -16.19 -16.78
CA GLY A 34 1.66 -15.86 -17.77
C GLY A 34 2.59 -14.73 -17.38
N MET A 35 2.48 -14.18 -16.16
CA MET A 35 3.33 -13.10 -15.66
C MET A 35 4.09 -13.51 -14.39
N PRO A 36 5.27 -12.93 -14.10
CA PRO A 36 5.99 -13.21 -12.86
C PRO A 36 5.15 -12.84 -11.64
N ILE A 37 5.14 -13.69 -10.62
CA ILE A 37 4.43 -13.44 -9.36
C ILE A 37 4.82 -12.10 -8.71
N GLY A 38 6.09 -11.71 -8.81
CA GLY A 38 6.57 -10.41 -8.31
C GLY A 38 5.92 -9.23 -9.03
N LEU A 39 5.58 -9.35 -10.32
CA LEU A 39 4.87 -8.31 -11.07
C LEU A 39 3.42 -8.19 -10.61
N LEU A 40 2.71 -9.31 -10.43
CA LEU A 40 1.36 -9.31 -9.88
C LEU A 40 1.31 -8.72 -8.48
N TYR A 41 2.30 -9.05 -7.65
CA TYR A 41 2.46 -8.45 -6.33
C TYR A 41 2.63 -6.93 -6.42
N HIS A 42 3.48 -6.43 -7.33
CA HIS A 42 3.65 -4.99 -7.55
C HIS A 42 2.36 -4.30 -8.01
N ILE A 43 1.59 -4.92 -8.91
CA ILE A 43 0.28 -4.38 -9.34
C ILE A 43 -0.66 -4.25 -8.14
N GLY A 44 -0.77 -5.30 -7.33
CA GLY A 44 -1.57 -5.30 -6.10
C GLY A 44 -1.09 -4.25 -5.10
N TYR A 45 0.22 -4.14 -4.92
CA TYR A 45 0.85 -3.13 -4.06
C TYR A 45 0.49 -1.71 -4.49
N CYS A 46 0.55 -1.39 -5.78
CA CYS A 46 0.16 -0.08 -6.31
C CYS A 46 -1.32 0.26 -6.05
N LEU A 47 -2.21 -0.72 -6.17
CA LEU A 47 -3.64 -0.55 -5.85
C LEU A 47 -3.84 -0.24 -4.37
N VAL A 48 -3.20 -1.01 -3.48
CA VAL A 48 -3.28 -0.78 -2.04
C VAL A 48 -2.68 0.57 -1.65
N ALA A 49 -1.55 0.96 -2.24
CA ALA A 49 -0.91 2.25 -2.02
C ALA A 49 -1.82 3.42 -2.43
N THR A 50 -2.49 3.30 -3.57
CA THR A 50 -3.46 4.30 -4.05
C THR A 50 -4.63 4.46 -3.09
N LEU A 51 -5.22 3.35 -2.63
CA LEU A 51 -6.30 3.35 -1.65
C LEU A 51 -5.86 3.95 -0.31
N LEU A 52 -4.65 3.63 0.15
CA LEU A 52 -4.10 4.20 1.37
C LEU A 52 -3.93 5.71 1.25
N MET A 53 -3.38 6.20 0.13
CA MET A 53 -3.23 7.64 -0.12
C MET A 53 -4.60 8.34 -0.20
N ALA A 54 -5.57 7.76 -0.88
CA ALA A 54 -6.94 8.29 -0.93
C ALA A 54 -7.57 8.36 0.48
N ALA A 55 -7.41 7.31 1.30
CA ALA A 55 -7.85 7.30 2.69
C ALA A 55 -7.12 8.36 3.52
N PHE A 56 -5.83 8.61 3.25
CA PHE A 56 -5.03 9.63 3.92
C PHE A 56 -5.54 11.05 3.66
N VAL A 57 -5.88 11.35 2.41
CA VAL A 57 -6.44 12.63 1.98
C VAL A 57 -7.84 12.83 2.57
N LYS A 58 -8.69 11.79 2.50
CA LYS A 58 -10.04 11.82 3.09
C LYS A 58 -10.00 11.99 4.61
N ALA A 59 -9.14 11.27 5.31
CA ALA A 59 -9.01 11.37 6.77
C ALA A 59 -8.41 12.70 7.24
N ARG A 60 -7.70 13.43 6.34
CA ARG A 60 -7.22 14.78 6.60
C ARG A 60 -8.32 15.84 6.45
N GLY A 61 -9.42 15.53 5.77
CA GLY A 61 -10.47 16.51 5.43
C GLY A 61 -10.07 17.47 4.32
N ASP A 62 -9.08 17.09 3.49
CA ASP A 62 -8.49 17.93 2.46
C ASP A 62 -9.29 17.89 1.13
N TRP A 63 -10.21 16.94 1.01
CA TRP A 63 -11.29 17.01 0.01
C TRP A 63 -12.38 17.91 0.58
N GLY A 64 -12.44 19.14 0.08
CA GLY A 64 -13.43 20.13 0.48
C GLY A 64 -14.84 19.70 0.14
N GLU A 65 -15.52 19.06 1.09
CA GLU A 65 -16.96 19.16 1.25
C GLU A 65 -17.20 19.84 2.60
N LYS A 66 -17.67 21.09 2.52
CA LYS A 66 -18.40 21.74 3.62
C LYS A 66 -19.80 21.14 3.70
#